data_AF-A0A351ATW4-F1
#
_entry.id   AF-A0A351ATW4-F1
#
_cell.length_a   1.000
_cell.length_b   1.000
_cell.length_c   1.000
_cell.angle_alpha   90.00
_cell.angle_beta   90.00
_cell.angle_gamma   90.00
#
_symmetry.space_group_name_H-M   'P 1'
#
loop_
_entity.id
_entity.type
_entity.pdbx_description
1 polymer ?
#
loop_
_entity_poly.entity_id
_entity_poly.type
_entity_poly.pdbx_seq_one_letter_code
_entity_poly.pdbx_strand_id
1 'polypeptide(L)'
;MDAKGIIRRTEDILRSDYQININEADAKQLHRALSDAVMYAVADDWRRSRRNRETGRRAYYLSAEYLTGRMIFNNLFVLNLLPEVSRLLALRGVDINIMESIEDCALGNGGLGRLAACFLDSAATHDLPLDGYGIRYKFGLFKQSFLNGFQVERADDWQKQGDPWSRRRDDKTIVVEFADRRVLAVPYDMPVIGFNTSTIGTLRLFQSEAEEEFDFAAFNSQEYALSVREKNA
;
A
#
# COMPACT_ATOMS: atom_id res chain seq x y z
N MET A 1 8.30 -19.35 -6.13
CA MET A 1 8.56 -18.02 -6.71
C MET A 1 10.05 -17.91 -6.98
N ASP A 2 10.48 -17.36 -8.13
CA ASP A 2 11.91 -17.30 -8.52
C ASP A 2 12.46 -15.86 -8.40
N ALA A 3 13.51 -15.70 -7.59
CA ALA A 3 14.18 -14.42 -7.38
C ALA A 3 14.81 -13.87 -8.67
N LYS A 4 15.32 -14.73 -9.56
CA LYS A 4 15.86 -14.28 -10.86
C LYS A 4 14.77 -13.69 -11.74
N GLY A 5 13.60 -14.35 -11.79
CA GLY A 5 12.42 -13.83 -12.48
C GLY A 5 11.97 -12.47 -11.93
N ILE A 6 11.98 -12.29 -10.61
CA ILE A 6 11.65 -11.00 -9.98
C ILE A 6 12.65 -9.92 -10.40
N ILE A 7 13.96 -10.17 -10.28
CA ILE A 7 14.99 -9.20 -10.65
C ILE A 7 14.90 -8.82 -12.13
N ARG A 8 14.70 -9.80 -13.02
CA ARG A 8 14.51 -9.52 -14.45
C ARG A 8 13.32 -8.59 -14.68
N ARG A 9 12.20 -8.84 -13.99
CA ARG A 9 11.02 -7.98 -14.09
C ARG A 9 11.26 -6.59 -13.50
N THR A 10 12.00 -6.49 -12.40
CA THR A 10 12.44 -5.19 -11.85
C THR A 10 13.24 -4.41 -12.88
N GLU A 11 14.19 -5.03 -13.57
CA GLU A 11 14.96 -4.40 -14.66
C GLU A 11 14.07 -3.99 -15.83
N ASP A 12 13.09 -4.81 -16.21
CA ASP A 12 12.14 -4.49 -17.28
C ASP A 12 11.28 -3.27 -16.92
N ILE A 13 10.81 -3.17 -15.67
CA ILE A 13 10.03 -2.02 -15.18
C ILE A 13 10.91 -0.76 -15.10
N LEU A 14 12.15 -0.88 -14.61
CA LEU A 14 13.07 0.26 -14.57
C LEU A 14 13.37 0.80 -15.97
N ARG A 15 13.53 -0.10 -16.95
CA ARG A 15 13.72 0.27 -18.35
C ARG A 15 12.47 0.91 -18.95
N SER A 16 11.26 0.38 -18.68
CA SER A 16 10.02 0.91 -19.26
C SER A 16 9.62 2.26 -18.66
N ASP A 17 9.68 2.38 -17.34
CA ASP A 17 9.07 3.49 -16.61
C ASP A 17 10.05 4.63 -16.38
N TYR A 18 11.35 4.32 -16.31
CA TYR A 18 12.41 5.26 -15.94
C TYR A 18 13.54 5.36 -16.98
N GLN A 19 13.61 4.44 -17.94
CA GLN A 19 14.66 4.39 -18.98
C GLN A 19 16.08 4.28 -18.41
N ILE A 20 16.23 3.58 -17.29
CA ILE A 20 17.50 3.38 -16.59
C ILE A 20 17.78 1.90 -16.35
N ASN A 21 19.04 1.59 -16.06
CA ASN A 21 19.45 0.31 -15.52
C ASN A 21 19.28 0.30 -14.00
N ILE A 22 19.31 -0.91 -13.43
CA ILE A 22 19.06 -1.12 -12.00
C ILE A 22 20.10 -0.46 -11.08
N ASN A 23 21.34 -0.33 -11.53
CA ASN A 23 22.42 0.34 -10.79
C ASN A 23 22.34 1.87 -10.80
N GLU A 24 21.47 2.44 -11.64
CA GLU A 24 21.22 3.89 -11.73
C GLU A 24 19.98 4.29 -10.91
N ALA A 25 19.19 3.33 -10.43
CA ALA A 25 17.94 3.56 -9.73
C ALA A 25 18.17 4.14 -8.33
N ASP A 26 17.45 5.21 -8.02
CA ASP A 26 17.34 5.69 -6.63
C ASP A 26 16.47 4.75 -5.77
N ALA A 27 16.43 5.02 -4.46
CA ALA A 27 15.64 4.23 -3.50
C ALA A 27 14.18 4.05 -3.93
N LYS A 28 13.56 5.09 -4.48
CA LYS A 28 12.12 5.15 -4.77
C LYS A 28 11.81 4.41 -6.06
N GLN A 29 12.62 4.61 -7.09
CA GLN A 29 12.53 3.92 -8.37
C GLN A 29 12.71 2.41 -8.17
N LEU A 30 13.74 2.02 -7.40
CA LEU A 30 13.98 0.62 -7.06
C LEU A 30 12.84 0.04 -6.24
N HIS A 31 12.39 0.74 -5.20
CA HIS A 31 11.27 0.30 -4.36
C HIS A 31 10.01 0.06 -5.18
N ARG A 32 9.63 1.00 -6.05
CA ARG A 32 8.45 0.85 -6.91
C ARG A 32 8.60 -0.35 -7.84
N ALA A 33 9.68 -0.41 -8.61
CA ALA A 33 9.88 -1.45 -9.60
C ALA A 33 9.96 -2.86 -8.99
N LEU A 34 10.68 -3.00 -7.87
CA LEU A 34 10.79 -4.28 -7.17
C LEU A 34 9.47 -4.69 -6.51
N SER A 35 8.74 -3.74 -5.90
CA SER A 35 7.43 -4.00 -5.32
C SER A 35 6.43 -4.44 -6.39
N ASP A 36 6.41 -3.78 -7.55
CA ASP A 36 5.54 -4.16 -8.67
C ASP A 36 5.91 -5.52 -9.26
N ALA A 37 7.19 -5.86 -9.33
CA ALA A 37 7.65 -7.19 -9.73
C ALA A 37 7.17 -8.28 -8.75
N VAL A 38 7.24 -8.02 -7.44
CA VAL A 38 6.71 -8.93 -6.40
C VAL A 38 5.19 -9.03 -6.51
N MET A 39 4.47 -7.91 -6.63
CA MET A 39 3.02 -7.87 -6.80
C MET A 39 2.54 -8.66 -8.02
N TYR A 40 3.29 -8.61 -9.12
CA TYR A 40 3.05 -9.46 -10.28
C TYR A 40 3.23 -10.94 -9.95
N ALA A 41 4.31 -11.29 -9.26
CA ALA A 41 4.64 -12.68 -8.94
C ALA A 41 3.61 -13.34 -7.99
N VAL A 42 2.98 -12.56 -7.10
CA VAL A 42 1.96 -13.06 -6.16
C VAL A 42 0.52 -12.99 -6.70
N ALA A 43 0.29 -12.40 -7.87
CA ALA A 43 -1.05 -12.05 -8.35
C ALA A 43 -1.97 -13.28 -8.51
N ASP A 44 -1.45 -14.40 -9.01
CA ASP A 44 -2.23 -15.62 -9.22
C ASP A 44 -2.59 -16.31 -7.90
N ASP A 45 -1.65 -16.33 -6.95
CA ASP A 45 -1.88 -16.85 -5.61
C ASP A 45 -2.91 -16.01 -4.87
N TRP A 46 -2.82 -14.68 -4.96
CA TRP A 46 -3.80 -13.79 -4.34
C TRP A 46 -5.19 -13.96 -4.94
N ARG A 47 -5.29 -14.10 -6.28
CA ARG A 47 -6.56 -14.39 -6.95
C ARG A 47 -7.14 -15.74 -6.53
N ARG A 48 -6.28 -16.76 -6.33
CA ARG A 48 -6.69 -18.08 -5.86
C ARG A 48 -7.15 -18.04 -4.40
N SER A 49 -6.41 -17.38 -3.50
CA SER A 49 -6.80 -17.22 -2.10
C SER A 49 -8.14 -16.53 -1.95
N ARG A 50 -8.41 -15.46 -2.71
CA ARG A 50 -9.72 -14.80 -2.72
C ARG A 50 -10.84 -15.75 -3.11
N ARG A 51 -10.68 -16.49 -4.21
CA ARG A 51 -11.69 -17.47 -4.69
C ARG A 51 -11.93 -18.60 -3.70
N ASN A 52 -10.87 -19.18 -3.14
CA ASN A 52 -10.99 -20.25 -2.15
C ASN A 52 -11.75 -19.81 -0.89
N ARG A 53 -11.71 -18.51 -0.56
CA ARG A 53 -12.40 -17.93 0.59
C ARG A 53 -13.84 -17.52 0.29
N GLU A 54 -14.31 -17.56 -0.96
CA GLU A 54 -15.71 -17.26 -1.30
C GLU A 54 -16.65 -18.35 -0.79
N THR A 55 -16.16 -19.57 -0.62
CA THR A 55 -16.91 -20.70 -0.08
C THR A 55 -16.61 -20.88 1.41
N GLY A 56 -17.61 -20.74 2.28
CA GLY A 56 -17.50 -21.00 3.72
C GLY A 56 -17.54 -19.75 4.59
N ARG A 57 -17.27 -19.92 5.89
CA ARG A 57 -17.31 -18.81 6.86
C ARG A 57 -16.06 -17.95 6.71
N ARG A 58 -16.27 -16.64 6.64
CA ARG A 58 -15.22 -15.62 6.60
C ARG A 58 -15.27 -14.77 7.86
N ALA A 59 -14.11 -14.33 8.31
CA ALA A 59 -13.97 -13.32 9.34
C ALA A 59 -13.54 -12.00 8.69
N TYR A 60 -14.00 -10.89 9.27
CA TYR A 60 -13.65 -9.54 8.83
C TYR A 60 -13.17 -8.76 10.05
N TYR A 61 -11.91 -8.33 10.01
CA TYR A 61 -11.34 -7.49 11.06
C TYR A 61 -11.51 -6.04 10.65
N LEU A 62 -12.35 -5.29 11.37
CA LEU A 62 -12.54 -3.86 11.14
C LEU A 62 -11.69 -3.09 12.15
N SER A 63 -10.80 -2.24 11.67
CA SER A 63 -9.97 -1.38 12.52
C SER A 63 -9.82 -0.01 11.90
N ALA A 64 -9.80 1.01 12.75
CA ALA A 64 -9.44 2.36 12.33
C ALA A 64 -7.94 2.48 12.01
N GLU A 65 -7.11 1.54 12.46
CA GLU A 65 -5.65 1.59 12.31
C GLU A 65 -5.07 0.25 11.83
N TYR A 66 -4.03 0.32 11.00
CA TYR A 66 -3.18 -0.79 10.60
C TYR A 66 -1.73 -0.32 10.50
N LEU A 67 -0.91 -0.63 11.51
CA LEU A 67 0.51 -0.26 11.52
C LEU A 67 1.35 -1.36 10.87
N THR A 68 1.35 -1.41 9.53
CA THR A 68 1.94 -2.50 8.75
C THR A 68 3.48 -2.49 8.77
N GLY A 69 4.09 -1.31 8.81
CA GLY A 69 5.53 -1.11 8.64
C GLY A 69 5.97 -1.23 7.18
N ARG A 70 7.29 -1.34 6.94
CA ARG A 70 7.89 -1.40 5.60
C ARG A 70 7.57 -2.71 4.91
N MET A 71 6.60 -2.67 4.01
CA MET A 71 6.08 -3.85 3.31
C MET A 71 7.13 -4.56 2.47
N ILE A 72 8.07 -3.86 1.81
CA ILE A 72 9.04 -4.50 0.91
C ILE A 72 9.90 -5.55 1.61
N PHE A 73 10.45 -5.22 2.78
CA PHE A 73 11.32 -6.14 3.53
C PHE A 73 10.51 -7.30 4.10
N ASN A 74 9.34 -7.00 4.68
CA ASN A 74 8.43 -8.03 5.20
C ASN A 74 8.02 -9.01 4.10
N ASN A 75 7.57 -8.50 2.95
CA ASN A 75 7.06 -9.31 1.85
C ASN A 75 8.16 -10.18 1.23
N LEU A 76 9.36 -9.63 1.03
CA LEU A 76 10.50 -10.43 0.57
C LEU A 76 10.91 -11.49 1.60
N PHE A 77 10.83 -11.18 2.90
CA PHE A 77 11.13 -12.12 3.97
C PHE A 77 10.13 -13.28 4.00
N VAL A 78 8.81 -12.98 4.03
CA VAL A 78 7.79 -14.03 4.13
C VAL A 78 7.71 -14.92 2.89
N LEU A 79 8.14 -14.40 1.73
CA LEU A 79 8.29 -15.17 0.48
C LEU A 79 9.59 -16.00 0.41
N ASN A 80 10.46 -15.95 1.44
CA ASN A 80 11.81 -16.51 1.44
C ASN A 80 12.70 -16.01 0.29
N LEU A 81 12.48 -14.79 -0.17
CA LEU A 81 13.21 -14.19 -1.29
C LEU A 81 14.29 -13.20 -0.85
N LEU A 82 14.18 -12.66 0.36
CA LEU A 82 15.03 -11.57 0.82
C LEU A 82 16.53 -11.85 0.65
N PRO A 83 17.10 -13.00 1.10
CA PRO A 83 18.54 -13.24 0.95
C PRO A 83 19.00 -13.27 -0.51
N GLU A 84 18.23 -13.92 -1.39
CA GLU A 84 18.60 -14.10 -2.79
C GLU A 84 18.39 -12.82 -3.62
N VAL A 85 17.32 -12.07 -3.36
CA VAL A 85 17.09 -10.75 -3.98
C VAL A 85 18.21 -9.78 -3.58
N SER A 86 18.57 -9.72 -2.29
CA SER A 86 19.70 -8.90 -1.83
C SER A 86 21.00 -9.27 -2.52
N ARG A 87 21.31 -10.57 -2.65
CA ARG A 87 22.50 -11.06 -3.36
C ARG A 87 22.50 -10.65 -4.83
N LEU A 88 21.36 -10.78 -5.52
CA LEU A 88 21.24 -10.46 -6.94
C LEU A 88 21.32 -8.96 -7.23
N LEU A 89 20.80 -8.12 -6.32
CA LEU A 89 20.97 -6.66 -6.35
C LEU A 89 22.44 -6.27 -6.12
N ALA A 90 23.11 -6.90 -5.15
CA ALA A 90 24.52 -6.63 -4.86
C ALA A 90 25.43 -6.96 -6.05
N LEU A 91 25.15 -8.05 -6.79
CA LEU A 91 25.85 -8.38 -8.04
C LEU A 91 25.69 -7.32 -9.14
N ARG A 92 24.69 -6.45 -9.02
CA ARG A 92 24.44 -5.31 -9.92
C ARG A 92 24.92 -3.98 -9.32
N GLY A 93 25.62 -4.01 -8.18
CA GLY A 93 26.13 -2.81 -7.53
C GLY A 93 25.08 -2.05 -6.71
N VAL A 94 23.97 -2.70 -6.32
CA VAL A 94 22.90 -2.07 -5.53
C VAL A 94 22.79 -2.75 -4.17
N ASP A 95 22.89 -1.98 -3.08
CA ASP A 95 22.53 -2.46 -1.75
C ASP A 95 21.01 -2.28 -1.53
N ILE A 96 20.33 -3.37 -1.15
CA ILE A 96 18.89 -3.37 -0.87
C ILE A 96 18.53 -2.37 0.25
N ASN A 97 19.48 -2.08 1.16
CA ASN A 97 19.27 -1.17 2.28
C ASN A 97 19.04 0.28 1.84
N ILE A 98 19.28 0.63 0.57
CA ILE A 98 18.90 1.95 0.03
C ILE A 98 17.39 2.23 0.24
N MET A 99 16.56 1.19 0.28
CA MET A 99 15.12 1.28 0.53
C MET A 99 14.74 1.47 2.00
N GLU A 100 15.68 1.52 2.94
CA GLU A 100 15.38 1.91 4.33
C GLU A 100 14.94 3.37 4.45
N SER A 101 15.27 4.19 3.44
CA SER A 101 14.82 5.57 3.31
C SER A 101 13.36 5.71 2.86
N ILE A 102 12.69 4.61 2.51
CA ILE A 102 11.27 4.60 2.14
C ILE A 102 10.42 4.64 3.42
N GLU A 103 9.48 5.59 3.43
CA GLU A 103 8.57 5.82 4.55
C GLU A 103 7.59 4.65 4.73
N ASP A 104 7.17 4.43 5.97
CA ASP A 104 6.12 3.48 6.31
C ASP A 104 4.75 3.97 5.82
N CYS A 105 3.82 3.04 5.63
CA CYS A 105 2.42 3.43 5.39
C CYS A 105 1.87 4.10 6.65
N ALA A 106 1.45 5.36 6.55
CA ALA A 106 0.90 6.12 7.67
C ALA A 106 -0.57 5.74 7.95
N LEU A 107 -0.79 4.47 8.31
CA LEU A 107 -2.10 3.83 8.44
C LEU A 107 -2.48 3.46 9.88
N GLY A 108 -1.60 3.72 10.85
CA GLY A 108 -1.85 3.47 12.27
C GLY A 108 -0.92 4.28 13.15
N ASN A 109 -1.14 4.24 14.46
CA ASN A 109 -0.39 4.98 15.45
C ASN A 109 0.27 4.04 16.46
N GLY A 110 -0.52 3.19 17.11
CA GLY A 110 -0.07 2.46 18.30
C GLY A 110 -0.38 0.97 18.30
N GLY A 111 -0.59 0.44 19.51
CA GLY A 111 -0.81 -0.99 19.75
C GLY A 111 -2.04 -1.56 19.04
N LEU A 112 -3.12 -0.77 18.88
CA LEU A 112 -4.30 -1.19 18.14
C LEU A 112 -3.95 -1.50 16.67
N GLY A 113 -3.32 -0.54 15.99
CA GLY A 113 -2.91 -0.71 14.59
C GLY A 113 -1.90 -1.83 14.40
N ARG A 114 -0.94 -1.97 15.34
CA ARG A 114 0.04 -3.05 15.24
C ARG A 114 -0.57 -4.43 15.50
N LEU A 115 -1.49 -4.54 16.46
CA LEU A 115 -2.23 -5.78 16.71
C LEU A 115 -3.05 -6.19 15.48
N ALA A 116 -3.76 -5.25 14.87
CA ALA A 116 -4.54 -5.50 13.66
C ALA A 116 -3.66 -6.02 12.51
N ALA A 117 -2.50 -5.38 12.27
CA ALA A 117 -1.54 -5.83 11.27
C ALA A 117 -1.00 -7.25 11.57
N CYS A 118 -0.60 -7.52 12.81
CA CYS A 118 -0.12 -8.84 13.24
C CYS A 118 -1.20 -9.94 13.11
N PHE A 119 -2.47 -9.62 13.37
CA PHE A 119 -3.58 -10.55 13.19
C PHE A 119 -3.79 -10.93 11.72
N LEU A 120 -3.70 -9.97 10.80
CA LEU A 120 -3.81 -10.28 9.37
C LEU A 120 -2.66 -11.17 8.89
N ASP A 121 -1.42 -10.87 9.32
CA ASP A 121 -0.24 -11.66 8.99
C ASP A 121 -0.34 -13.10 9.54
N SER A 122 -0.74 -13.24 10.80
CA SER A 122 -0.97 -14.55 11.45
C SER A 122 -2.08 -15.32 10.74
N ALA A 123 -3.18 -14.67 10.39
CA ALA A 123 -4.29 -15.31 9.70
C ALA A 123 -3.89 -15.77 8.29
N ALA A 124 -3.13 -14.98 7.54
CA ALA A 124 -2.60 -15.39 6.25
C ALA A 124 -1.67 -16.60 6.39
N THR A 125 -0.76 -16.58 7.37
CA THR A 125 0.19 -17.68 7.65
C THR A 125 -0.50 -18.98 8.08
N HIS A 126 -1.60 -18.90 8.83
CA HIS A 126 -2.36 -20.05 9.31
C HIS A 126 -3.54 -20.45 8.41
N ASP A 127 -3.57 -19.97 7.16
CA ASP A 127 -4.62 -20.26 6.19
C ASP A 127 -6.05 -19.91 6.67
N LEU A 128 -6.18 -18.93 7.58
CA LEU A 128 -7.46 -18.51 8.12
C LEU A 128 -8.15 -17.50 7.16
N PRO A 129 -9.46 -17.64 6.90
CA PRO A 129 -10.21 -16.76 6.00
C PRO A 129 -10.56 -15.42 6.68
N LEU A 130 -9.53 -14.62 7.00
CA LEU A 130 -9.63 -13.29 7.57
C LEU A 130 -9.19 -12.24 6.56
N ASP A 131 -10.02 -11.21 6.37
CA ASP A 131 -9.65 -9.98 5.65
C ASP A 131 -9.79 -8.76 6.58
N GLY A 132 -8.93 -7.78 6.38
CA GLY A 132 -8.92 -6.51 7.10
C GLY A 132 -9.70 -5.42 6.37
N TYR A 133 -10.33 -4.52 7.12
CA TYR A 133 -11.09 -3.38 6.61
C TYR A 133 -10.74 -2.13 7.42
N GLY A 134 -10.28 -1.08 6.73
CA GLY A 134 -9.88 0.18 7.35
C GLY A 134 -9.99 1.38 6.42
N ILE A 135 -9.37 2.49 6.82
CA ILE A 135 -9.38 3.76 6.10
C ILE A 135 -7.99 4.01 5.50
N ARG A 136 -7.95 4.52 4.27
CA ARG A 136 -6.72 4.89 3.56
C ARG A 136 -6.32 6.33 3.89
N TYR A 137 -5.70 6.55 5.05
CA TYR A 137 -5.27 7.89 5.45
C TYR A 137 -4.21 8.46 4.51
N LYS A 138 -4.41 9.70 4.09
CA LYS A 138 -3.46 10.42 3.22
C LYS A 138 -2.22 10.87 3.97
N PHE A 139 -2.40 11.38 5.19
CA PHE A 139 -1.33 11.99 6.00
C PHE A 139 -1.10 11.31 7.35
N GLY A 140 -1.74 10.16 7.56
CA GLY A 140 -1.72 9.42 8.82
C GLY A 140 -2.05 10.28 10.03
N LEU A 141 -1.29 10.10 11.10
CA LEU A 141 -1.37 10.91 12.31
C LEU A 141 -0.53 12.20 12.15
N PHE A 142 0.80 12.06 12.16
CA PHE A 142 1.78 13.09 11.80
C PHE A 142 3.19 12.51 11.76
N LYS A 143 4.09 13.17 11.04
CA LYS A 143 5.54 12.96 11.09
C LYS A 143 6.15 13.85 12.17
N GLN A 144 6.68 13.22 13.22
CA GLN A 144 7.27 13.92 14.36
C GLN A 144 8.67 14.45 14.03
N SER A 145 8.96 15.67 14.46
CA SER A 145 10.31 16.24 14.51
C SER A 145 10.50 17.02 15.82
N PHE A 146 11.73 17.36 16.17
CA PHE A 146 12.02 18.19 17.35
C PHE A 146 12.66 19.51 16.95
N LEU A 147 12.12 20.61 17.44
CA LEU A 147 12.68 21.95 17.30
C LEU A 147 12.81 22.57 18.69
N ASN A 148 14.03 22.94 19.08
CA ASN A 148 14.33 23.52 20.39
C ASN A 148 13.84 22.67 21.58
N GLY A 149 13.88 21.34 21.46
CA GLY A 149 13.44 20.41 22.51
C GLY A 149 11.93 20.12 22.55
N PHE A 150 11.14 20.70 21.64
CA PHE A 150 9.69 20.49 21.57
C PHE A 150 9.28 19.72 20.33
N GLN A 151 8.23 18.92 20.45
CA GLN A 151 7.60 18.21 19.33
C GLN A 151 7.03 19.22 18.32
N VAL A 152 7.28 18.92 17.04
CA VAL A 152 6.67 19.59 15.90
C VAL A 152 6.07 18.53 14.97
N GLU A 153 4.81 18.75 14.60
CA GLU A 153 4.00 17.84 13.80
C GLU A 153 3.97 18.31 12.34
N ARG A 154 4.18 17.39 11.40
CA ARG A 154 4.07 17.64 9.96
C ARG A 154 3.21 16.56 9.32
N ALA A 155 2.59 16.87 8.19
CA ALA A 155 1.84 15.88 7.43
C ALA A 155 2.75 14.71 6.99
N ASP A 156 2.29 13.47 7.19
CA ASP A 156 3.01 12.27 6.79
C ASP A 156 2.52 11.76 5.42
N ASP A 157 3.01 12.38 4.35
CA ASP A 157 2.62 12.08 2.97
C ASP A 157 3.36 10.85 2.41
N TRP A 158 3.08 9.68 2.99
CA TRP A 158 3.67 8.39 2.60
C TRP A 158 3.36 8.00 1.14
N GLN A 159 2.28 8.54 0.58
CA GLN A 159 1.80 8.24 -0.77
C GLN A 159 2.43 9.11 -1.86
N LYS A 160 3.23 10.12 -1.49
CA LYS A 160 3.81 11.10 -2.42
C LYS A 160 4.54 10.48 -3.61
N GLN A 161 5.07 9.27 -3.44
CA GLN A 161 5.84 8.54 -4.46
C GLN A 161 5.08 7.32 -5.02
N GLY A 162 3.78 7.22 -4.73
CA GLY A 162 2.93 6.10 -5.07
C GLY A 162 2.83 5.05 -3.96
N ASP A 163 1.98 4.05 -4.20
CA ASP A 163 1.67 2.96 -3.28
C ASP A 163 1.66 1.66 -4.10
N PRO A 164 2.83 1.04 -4.34
CA PRO A 164 2.93 -0.13 -5.21
C PRO A 164 2.26 -1.37 -4.61
N TRP A 165 1.99 -1.37 -3.29
CA TRP A 165 1.39 -2.49 -2.58
C TRP A 165 -0.13 -2.49 -2.61
N SER A 166 -0.77 -1.37 -2.97
CA SER A 166 -2.21 -1.30 -3.10
C SER A 166 -2.69 -1.42 -4.55
N ARG A 167 -3.91 -1.93 -4.72
CA ARG A 167 -4.64 -1.95 -5.99
C ARG A 167 -5.98 -1.28 -5.79
N ARG A 168 -6.18 -0.14 -6.46
CA ARG A 168 -7.46 0.59 -6.51
C ARG A 168 -8.53 -0.30 -7.15
N ARG A 169 -9.75 -0.28 -6.60
CA ARG A 169 -10.89 -1.12 -7.02
C ARG A 169 -12.10 -0.26 -7.35
N ASP A 170 -12.02 0.47 -8.46
CA ASP A 170 -13.15 1.30 -8.94
C ASP A 170 -14.42 0.46 -9.18
N ASP A 171 -14.25 -0.82 -9.57
CA ASP A 171 -15.34 -1.79 -9.75
C ASP A 171 -16.09 -2.14 -8.45
N LYS A 172 -15.60 -1.68 -7.31
CA LYS A 172 -16.14 -1.93 -5.96
C LYS A 172 -16.43 -0.63 -5.19
N THR A 173 -16.39 0.51 -5.85
CA THR A 173 -16.77 1.80 -5.23
C THR A 173 -18.22 1.76 -4.78
N ILE A 174 -18.48 2.27 -3.58
CA ILE A 174 -19.82 2.41 -3.03
C ILE A 174 -20.08 3.88 -2.66
N VAL A 175 -21.35 4.29 -2.74
CA VAL A 175 -21.79 5.60 -2.26
C VAL A 175 -22.10 5.49 -0.78
N VAL A 176 -21.59 6.43 0.02
CA VAL A 176 -21.96 6.62 1.43
C VAL A 176 -22.75 7.92 1.55
N GLU A 177 -23.94 7.83 2.12
CA GLU A 177 -24.84 8.98 2.31
C GLU A 177 -24.74 9.48 3.75
N PHE A 178 -24.43 10.77 3.90
CA PHE A 178 -24.54 11.53 5.13
C PHE A 178 -25.75 12.45 5.07
N ALA A 179 -26.06 13.15 6.17
CA ALA A 179 -27.23 14.01 6.25
C ALA A 179 -27.19 15.19 5.26
N ASP A 180 -25.99 15.71 4.96
CA ASP A 180 -25.75 16.90 4.14
C ASP A 180 -25.05 16.62 2.81
N ARG A 181 -24.51 15.40 2.62
CA ARG A 181 -23.66 15.09 1.45
C ARG A 181 -23.62 13.60 1.13
N ARG A 182 -23.09 13.30 -0.07
CA ARG A 182 -22.76 11.94 -0.53
C ARG A 182 -21.28 11.89 -0.87
N VAL A 183 -20.62 10.79 -0.54
CA VAL A 183 -19.21 10.56 -0.87
C VAL A 183 -19.02 9.18 -1.50
N LEU A 184 -17.99 9.05 -2.32
CA LEU A 184 -17.52 7.78 -2.85
C LEU A 184 -16.54 7.15 -1.86
N ALA A 185 -16.81 5.93 -1.41
CA ALA A 185 -15.85 5.10 -0.69
C ALA A 185 -15.15 4.17 -1.68
N VAL A 186 -13.97 4.58 -2.15
CA VAL A 186 -13.17 3.86 -3.15
C VAL A 186 -12.22 2.88 -2.46
N PRO A 187 -12.33 1.56 -2.69
CA PRO A 187 -11.47 0.59 -2.05
C PRO A 187 -10.08 0.51 -2.69
N TYR A 188 -9.08 0.36 -1.84
CA TYR A 188 -7.72 -0.02 -2.19
C TYR A 188 -7.39 -1.32 -1.46
N ASP A 189 -7.14 -2.38 -2.24
CA ASP A 189 -6.79 -3.68 -1.68
C ASP A 189 -5.27 -3.83 -1.61
N MET A 190 -4.76 -4.21 -0.44
CA MET A 190 -3.36 -4.55 -0.18
C MET A 190 -3.23 -6.04 0.17
N PRO A 191 -2.28 -6.79 -0.41
CA PRO A 191 -2.09 -8.19 -0.08
C PRO A 191 -1.39 -8.35 1.26
N VAL A 192 -1.84 -9.32 2.05
CA VAL A 192 -1.17 -9.78 3.27
C VAL A 192 -0.64 -11.18 3.01
N ILE A 193 0.66 -11.31 2.77
CA ILE A 193 1.29 -12.55 2.31
C ILE A 193 1.62 -13.41 3.53
N GLY A 194 1.08 -14.64 3.58
CA GLY A 194 1.39 -15.59 4.66
C GLY A 194 2.78 -16.21 4.51
N PHE A 195 3.44 -16.46 5.64
CA PHE A 195 4.74 -17.12 5.65
C PHE A 195 4.61 -18.61 5.33
N ASN A 196 5.47 -19.13 4.44
CA ASN A 196 5.52 -20.54 4.06
C ASN A 196 4.18 -21.16 3.61
N THR A 197 3.27 -20.33 3.07
CA THR A 197 2.00 -20.76 2.48
C THR A 197 1.78 -20.02 1.16
N SER A 198 0.83 -20.51 0.37
CA SER A 198 0.32 -19.77 -0.81
C SER A 198 -0.89 -18.90 -0.48
N THR A 199 -1.29 -18.85 0.80
CA THR A 199 -2.39 -18.00 1.25
C THR A 199 -1.98 -16.55 1.31
N ILE A 200 -2.76 -15.71 0.65
CA ILE A 200 -2.63 -14.26 0.67
C ILE A 200 -3.97 -13.66 1.10
N GLY A 201 -3.96 -12.99 2.25
CA GLY A 201 -5.09 -12.22 2.75
C GLY A 201 -5.25 -10.87 2.06
N THR A 202 -6.34 -10.17 2.37
CA THR A 202 -6.58 -8.81 1.85
C THR A 202 -6.80 -7.84 3.00
N LEU A 203 -6.06 -6.75 3.01
CA LEU A 203 -6.40 -5.53 3.74
C LEU A 203 -7.07 -4.56 2.76
N ARG A 204 -8.35 -4.27 2.96
CA ARG A 204 -9.11 -3.29 2.17
C ARG A 204 -9.15 -1.96 2.91
N LEU A 205 -8.63 -0.92 2.27
CA LEU A 205 -8.61 0.44 2.80
C LEU A 205 -9.51 1.34 1.94
N PHE A 206 -10.46 2.02 2.54
CA PHE A 206 -11.34 2.95 1.82
C PHE A 206 -10.76 4.34 1.80
N GLN A 207 -10.72 4.93 0.60
CA GLN A 207 -10.46 6.34 0.38
C GLN A 207 -11.79 7.05 0.13
N SER A 208 -12.04 8.15 0.84
CA SER A 208 -13.17 9.02 0.57
C SER A 208 -12.84 9.93 -0.60
N GLU A 209 -13.72 9.99 -1.59
CA GLU A 209 -13.62 10.85 -2.76
C GLU A 209 -14.96 11.55 -3.02
N ALA A 210 -14.92 12.75 -3.61
CA ALA A 210 -16.13 13.46 -4.01
C ALA A 210 -16.76 12.81 -5.25
N GLU A 211 -18.09 12.85 -5.38
CA GLU A 211 -18.76 12.42 -6.62
C GLU A 211 -18.36 13.32 -7.80
N GLU A 212 -18.21 14.61 -7.53
CA GLU A 212 -17.69 15.62 -8.46
C GLU A 212 -16.49 16.32 -7.82
N GLU A 213 -15.29 16.05 -8.35
CA GLU A 213 -14.05 16.61 -7.79
C GLU A 213 -13.83 18.08 -8.14
N PHE A 214 -14.47 18.59 -9.20
CA PHE A 214 -14.15 19.89 -9.77
C PHE A 214 -15.35 20.57 -10.42
N ASP A 215 -15.71 21.76 -9.92
CA ASP A 215 -16.76 22.60 -10.49
C ASP A 215 -16.16 23.62 -11.48
N PHE A 216 -16.41 23.38 -12.77
CA PHE A 216 -15.96 24.25 -13.86
C PHE A 216 -16.66 25.62 -13.88
N ALA A 217 -17.91 25.73 -13.42
CA ALA A 217 -18.63 27.00 -13.39
C ALA A 217 -18.03 27.94 -12.34
N ALA A 218 -17.72 27.41 -11.15
CA ALA A 218 -16.99 28.14 -10.12
C ALA A 218 -15.57 28.53 -10.60
N PHE A 219 -14.85 27.60 -11.24
CA PHE A 219 -13.53 27.87 -11.78
C PHE A 219 -13.54 29.00 -12.83
N ASN A 220 -14.47 28.95 -13.79
CA ASN A 220 -14.62 29.98 -14.83
C ASN A 220 -14.99 31.35 -14.26
N SER A 221 -15.63 31.38 -13.09
CA SER A 221 -15.93 32.58 -12.32
C SER A 221 -14.76 33.05 -11.44
N GLN A 222 -13.57 32.44 -11.57
CA GLN A 222 -12.37 32.69 -10.76
C GLN A 222 -12.52 32.34 -9.27
N GLU A 223 -13.53 31.53 -8.93
CA GLU A 223 -13.79 31.06 -7.57
C GLU A 223 -13.02 29.75 -7.30
N TYR A 224 -11.69 29.82 -7.35
CA TYR A 224 -10.83 28.62 -7.32
C TYR A 224 -11.02 27.75 -6.07
N ALA A 225 -11.18 28.38 -4.89
CA ALA A 225 -11.41 27.63 -3.65
C ALA A 225 -12.75 26.87 -3.67
N LEU A 226 -13.78 27.46 -4.29
CA LEU A 226 -15.09 26.83 -4.43
C LEU A 226 -15.07 25.72 -5.47
N SER A 227 -14.28 25.87 -6.55
CA SER A 227 -14.15 24.85 -7.60
C SER A 227 -13.67 23.48 -7.11
N VAL A 228 -13.01 23.42 -5.95
CA VAL A 228 -12.50 22.16 -5.36
C VAL A 228 -13.07 21.90 -3.96
N ARG A 229 -14.14 22.60 -3.57
CA ARG A 229 -14.68 22.53 -2.21
C ARG A 229 -15.08 21.11 -1.84
N GLU A 230 -15.87 20.46 -2.69
CA GLU A 230 -16.37 19.10 -2.42
C GLU A 230 -15.24 18.08 -2.31
N LYS A 231 -14.18 18.22 -3.13
CA LYS A 231 -12.98 17.39 -3.06
C LYS A 231 -12.22 17.53 -1.74
N ASN A 232 -12.26 18.71 -1.12
CA ASN A 232 -11.51 19.03 0.08
C ASN A 232 -12.35 18.93 1.38
N ALA A 233 -13.65 18.64 1.27
CA ALA A 233 -14.61 18.63 2.37
C ALA A 233 -14.71 17.28 3.08
#